data_AF-A0A3P7WH99-F1
#
_entry.id   AF-A0A3P7WH99-F1
#
_cell.length_a   1.000
_cell.length_b   1.000
_cell.length_c   1.000
_cell.angle_alpha   90.00
_cell.angle_beta   90.00
_cell.angle_gamma   90.00
#
_symmetry.space_group_name_H-M   'P 1'
#
loop_
_entity.id
_entity.type
_entity.pdbx_description
1 polymer ?
#
loop_
_entity_poly.entity_id
_entity_poly.type
_entity_poly.pdbx_seq_one_letter_code
_entity_poly.pdbx_strand_id
1 'polypeptide(L)'
;MIIQVVDIFPLDQTPECTLAVDPAYKMARTESACRLKLLRADVSAELLPAGCSAADLLPAVNVKEKIEVNGESRLVQKKKTIYPEWEKCWDTAVTEGRILQIVLMHNQTPVVEATMRLEVSWGG
;
A
#
# COMPACT_ATOMS: atom_id res chain seq x y z
N MET A 1 -0.75 4.49 31.76
CA MET A 1 -0.45 3.29 30.95
C MET A 1 0.29 3.78 29.71
N ILE A 2 1.60 3.56 29.63
CA ILE A 2 2.43 4.05 28.52
C ILE A 2 2.53 2.89 27.53
N ILE A 3 2.01 3.07 26.31
CA ILE A 3 2.18 2.09 25.23
C ILE A 3 3.60 2.30 24.69
N GLN A 4 4.49 1.33 24.93
CA GLN A 4 5.80 1.31 24.29
C GLN A 4 5.60 0.89 22.82
N VAL A 5 5.86 1.82 21.90
CA VAL A 5 6.03 1.52 20.49
C VAL A 5 7.39 0.85 20.36
N VAL A 6 7.39 -0.45 20.07
CA VAL A 6 8.61 -1.21 19.79
C VAL A 6 8.77 -1.26 18.28
N ASP A 7 9.81 -0.62 17.75
CA ASP A 7 10.21 -0.77 16.36
C ASP A 7 10.82 -2.16 16.17
N ILE A 8 10.15 -3.01 15.40
CA ILE A 8 10.51 -4.43 15.22
C ILE A 8 11.57 -4.56 14.10
N PHE A 9 11.83 -3.49 13.33
CA PHE A 9 12.80 -3.50 12.24
C PHE A 9 13.66 -2.21 12.25
N PRO A 10 14.71 -2.17 13.08
CA PRO A 10 15.69 -1.09 13.05
C PRO A 10 16.23 -0.95 11.62
N LEU A 11 16.07 0.24 11.01
CA LEU A 11 16.53 0.53 9.64
C LEU A 11 18.04 0.27 9.46
N ASP A 12 18.76 0.31 10.57
CA ASP A 12 20.18 0.03 10.77
C ASP A 12 20.60 -1.44 10.56
N GLN A 13 19.65 -2.37 10.34
CA GLN A 13 19.93 -3.79 10.06
C GLN A 13 19.61 -4.24 8.62
N THR A 14 19.28 -3.32 7.71
CA THR A 14 19.09 -3.69 6.31
C THR A 14 20.43 -3.89 5.61
N PRO A 15 20.70 -5.05 4.97
CA PRO A 15 21.93 -5.24 4.20
C PRO A 15 21.99 -4.24 3.04
N GLU A 16 23.16 -3.63 2.81
CA GLU A 16 23.38 -2.75 1.67
C GLU A 16 23.17 -3.53 0.36
N CYS A 17 22.03 -3.31 -0.30
CA CYS A 17 21.76 -3.83 -1.62
C CYS A 17 22.59 -3.07 -2.66
N THR A 18 23.78 -3.55 -2.99
CA THR A 18 24.54 -3.04 -4.14
C THR A 18 23.94 -3.59 -5.44
N LEU A 19 23.06 -2.81 -6.07
CA LEU A 19 22.56 -3.13 -7.41
C LEU A 19 23.65 -2.73 -8.42
N ALA A 20 24.19 -3.70 -9.16
CA ALA A 20 25.04 -3.43 -10.32
C ALA A 20 24.14 -2.88 -11.45
N VAL A 21 24.05 -1.55 -11.54
CA VAL A 21 23.24 -0.87 -12.57
C VAL A 21 24.12 -0.56 -13.78
N ASP A 22 23.72 -1.04 -14.96
CA ASP A 22 24.35 -0.68 -16.24
C ASP A 22 24.29 0.85 -16.42
N PRO A 23 25.39 1.55 -16.79
CA PRO A 23 25.39 3.00 -17.02
C PRO A 23 24.44 3.47 -18.14
N ALA A 24 23.98 2.58 -19.03
CA ALA A 24 22.95 2.86 -20.02
C ALA A 24 21.51 2.71 -19.46
N TYR A 25 21.35 2.11 -18.28
CA TYR A 25 20.08 2.03 -17.58
C TYR A 25 19.73 3.38 -16.98
N LYS A 26 19.05 4.21 -17.78
CA LYS A 26 18.36 5.38 -17.25
C LYS A 26 17.20 4.87 -16.39
N MET A 27 17.37 4.87 -15.07
CA MET A 27 16.25 4.80 -14.14
C MET A 27 15.29 5.94 -14.51
N ALA A 28 14.23 5.62 -15.26
CA ALA A 28 13.17 6.56 -15.56
C ALA A 28 12.53 6.91 -14.22
N ARG A 29 12.92 8.06 -13.65
CA ARG A 29 12.37 8.68 -12.43
C ARG A 29 11.98 7.65 -11.36
N THR A 30 12.97 7.15 -10.59
CA THR A 30 12.79 6.41 -9.31
C THR A 30 11.36 5.92 -9.10
N GLU A 31 10.96 4.87 -9.82
CA GLU A 31 9.80 4.12 -9.37
C GLU A 31 10.22 3.52 -8.04
N SER A 32 9.81 4.16 -6.94
CA SER A 32 10.04 3.64 -5.59
C SER A 32 9.23 2.35 -5.47
N ALA A 33 9.83 1.24 -5.90
CA ALA A 33 9.30 -0.08 -5.68
C ALA A 33 9.32 -0.32 -4.17
N CYS A 34 8.13 -0.32 -3.58
CA CYS A 34 7.94 -0.63 -2.18
C CYS A 34 7.63 -2.11 -2.05
N ARG A 35 8.29 -2.77 -1.11
CA ARG A 35 7.89 -4.10 -0.63
C ARG A 35 6.96 -3.91 0.56
N LEU A 36 5.71 -4.32 0.39
CA LEU A 36 4.67 -4.17 1.41
C LEU A 36 4.28 -5.53 1.96
N LYS A 37 3.81 -5.54 3.21
CA LYS A 37 3.25 -6.71 3.89
C LYS A 37 2.08 -6.26 4.77
N LEU A 38 0.89 -6.83 4.58
CA LEU A 38 -0.26 -6.58 5.45
C LEU A 38 -0.20 -7.57 6.59
N LEU A 39 -0.17 -7.08 7.84
CA LEU A 39 -0.03 -7.95 9.00
C LEU A 39 -1.38 -8.45 9.50
N ARG A 40 -2.30 -7.51 9.77
CA ARG A 40 -3.64 -7.80 10.26
C ARG A 40 -4.56 -6.62 10.00
N ALA A 41 -5.86 -6.89 10.02
CA ALA A 41 -6.88 -5.86 10.11
C ALA A 41 -7.07 -5.43 11.57
N ASP A 42 -7.16 -4.13 11.80
CA ASP A 42 -7.62 -3.55 13.06
C ASP A 42 -8.85 -2.70 12.75
N VAL A 43 -10.03 -3.31 12.94
CA VAL A 43 -11.32 -2.74 12.54
C VAL A 43 -12.26 -2.85 13.73
N SER A 44 -12.90 -1.74 14.09
CA SER A 44 -13.89 -1.72 15.16
C SER A 44 -15.02 -2.71 14.87
N ALA A 45 -15.46 -3.43 15.91
CA ALA A 45 -16.54 -4.41 15.80
C ALA A 45 -17.85 -3.80 15.27
N GLU A 46 -18.07 -2.50 15.47
CA GLU A 46 -19.25 -1.78 14.97
C GLU A 46 -19.29 -1.64 13.45
N LEU A 47 -18.12 -1.73 12.79
CA LEU A 47 -17.99 -1.65 11.34
C LEU A 47 -18.03 -3.02 10.67
N LEU A 48 -17.95 -4.10 11.45
CA LEU A 48 -17.92 -5.46 10.93
C LEU A 48 -19.34 -5.96 10.62
N PRO A 49 -19.51 -6.75 9.54
CA PRO A 49 -20.74 -7.47 9.30
C PRO A 49 -21.10 -8.40 10.47
N ALA A 50 -22.39 -8.70 10.63
CA ALA A 50 -22.85 -9.61 11.69
C ALA A 50 -22.17 -10.99 11.59
N GLY A 51 -21.59 -11.45 12.70
CA GLY A 51 -20.89 -12.75 12.75
C GLY A 51 -19.53 -12.77 12.06
N CYS A 52 -19.03 -11.63 11.56
CA CYS A 52 -17.70 -11.48 10.98
C CYS A 52 -16.73 -10.97 12.04
N SER A 53 -15.55 -11.56 12.13
CA SER A 53 -14.41 -11.00 12.85
C SER A 53 -13.47 -10.27 11.89
N ALA A 54 -12.56 -9.45 12.42
CA ALA A 54 -11.55 -8.78 11.59
C ALA A 54 -10.62 -9.78 10.85
N ALA A 55 -10.46 -11.01 11.38
CA ALA A 55 -9.65 -12.05 10.78
C ALA A 55 -10.31 -12.70 9.55
N ASP A 56 -11.63 -12.58 9.41
CA ASP A 56 -12.38 -13.09 8.26
C ASP A 56 -12.30 -12.16 7.04
N LEU A 57 -11.70 -10.97 7.22
CA LEU A 57 -11.55 -9.99 6.15
C LEU A 57 -10.38 -10.35 5.23
N LEU A 58 -10.62 -10.25 3.92
CA LEU A 58 -9.62 -10.46 2.89
C LEU A 58 -9.23 -9.13 2.24
N PRO A 59 -7.94 -8.83 2.09
CA PRO A 59 -7.52 -7.58 1.49
C PRO A 59 -7.61 -7.62 -0.04
N ALA A 60 -8.06 -6.51 -0.61
CA ALA A 60 -8.06 -6.22 -2.03
C ALA A 60 -7.35 -4.87 -2.24
N VAL A 61 -6.29 -4.86 -3.04
CA VAL A 61 -5.45 -3.68 -3.25
C VAL A 61 -5.62 -3.19 -4.68
N ASN A 62 -6.13 -1.97 -4.80
CA ASN A 62 -6.28 -1.26 -6.05
C ASN A 62 -5.15 -0.24 -6.20
N VAL A 63 -4.40 -0.31 -7.30
CA VAL A 63 -3.41 0.71 -7.66
C VAL A 63 -4.05 1.67 -8.66
N LYS A 64 -4.21 2.93 -8.25
CA LYS A 64 -4.83 3.98 -9.07
C LYS A 64 -3.82 5.06 -9.41
N GLU A 65 -3.88 5.55 -10.64
CA GLU A 65 -3.02 6.61 -11.16
C GLU A 65 -3.83 7.87 -11.44
N LYS A 66 -3.30 9.02 -11.06
CA LYS A 66 -3.83 10.33 -11.44
C LYS A 66 -3.63 10.53 -12.94
N ILE A 67 -4.69 10.91 -13.63
CA ILE A 67 -4.64 11.38 -15.02
C ILE A 67 -5.40 12.70 -15.12
N GLU A 68 -4.99 13.55 -16.05
CA GLU A 68 -5.73 14.76 -16.41
C GLU A 68 -6.59 14.46 -17.62
N VAL A 69 -7.88 14.80 -17.56
CA VAL A 69 -8.80 14.73 -18.69
C VAL A 69 -9.63 15.99 -18.75
N ASN A 70 -9.54 16.69 -19.89
CA ASN A 70 -10.20 17.98 -20.12
C ASN A 70 -9.88 19.04 -19.05
N GLY A 71 -8.67 19.00 -18.48
CA GLY A 71 -8.26 19.89 -17.40
C GLY A 71 -8.71 19.46 -16.00
N GLU A 72 -9.42 18.34 -15.88
CA GLU A 72 -9.83 17.77 -14.59
C GLU A 72 -8.97 16.56 -14.19
N SER A 73 -8.55 16.57 -12.94
CA SER A 73 -7.77 15.51 -12.32
C SER A 73 -8.65 14.35 -11.87
N ARG A 74 -8.36 13.13 -12.31
CA ARG A 74 -9.08 11.91 -11.90
C ARG A 74 -8.15 10.75 -11.60
N LEU A 75 -8.57 9.85 -10.72
CA LEU A 75 -7.86 8.61 -10.39
C LEU A 75 -8.43 7.45 -11.20
N VAL A 76 -7.57 6.74 -11.93
CA VAL A 76 -7.96 5.57 -12.74
C VAL A 76 -7.17 4.34 -12.35
N GLN A 77 -7.85 3.20 -12.26
CA GLN A 77 -7.22 1.91 -12.07
C GLN A 77 -6.99 1.27 -13.44
N LYS A 78 -5.74 1.21 -13.89
CA LYS A 78 -5.38 0.59 -15.18
C LYS A 78 -5.06 -0.91 -15.06
N LYS A 79 -4.65 -1.35 -13.87
CA LYS A 79 -4.22 -2.72 -13.58
C LYS A 79 -5.31 -3.46 -12.78
N LYS A 80 -5.29 -4.79 -12.85
CA LYS A 80 -6.19 -5.63 -12.06
C LYS A 80 -5.96 -5.39 -10.55
N THR A 81 -7.01 -5.58 -9.77
CA THR A 81 -6.93 -5.62 -8.31
C THR A 81 -6.00 -6.74 -7.87
N ILE A 82 -5.14 -6.45 -6.91
CA ILE A 82 -4.21 -7.40 -6.29
C ILE A 82 -4.89 -7.94 -5.04
N TYR A 83 -4.84 -9.25 -4.83
CA TYR A 83 -5.38 -9.90 -3.62
C TYR A 83 -4.21 -10.51 -2.84
N PRO A 84 -3.48 -9.70 -2.04
CA PRO A 84 -2.37 -10.22 -1.27
C PRO A 84 -2.87 -11.14 -0.17
N GLU A 85 -2.06 -12.12 0.20
CA GLU A 85 -2.30 -12.87 1.44
C GLU A 85 -1.76 -12.08 2.63
N TRP A 86 -2.39 -12.25 3.80
CA TRP A 86 -1.85 -11.73 5.05
C TRP A 86 -0.44 -12.29 5.30
N GLU A 87 0.40 -11.46 5.91
CA GLU A 87 1.78 -11.76 6.29
C GLU A 87 2.72 -12.16 5.13
N LYS A 88 2.27 -12.09 3.87
CA LYS A 88 3.12 -12.26 2.70
C LYS A 88 3.50 -10.92 2.09
N CYS A 89 4.75 -10.84 1.65
CA CYS A 89 5.26 -9.65 0.97
C CYS A 89 4.79 -9.61 -0.49
N TRP A 90 4.48 -8.40 -0.98
CA TRP A 90 4.34 -8.13 -2.41
C TRP A 90 5.04 -6.83 -2.76
N ASP A 91 5.48 -6.73 -4.01
CA ASP A 91 6.15 -5.54 -4.53
C ASP A 91 5.17 -4.69 -5.34
N THR A 92 5.18 -3.38 -5.10
CA THR A 92 4.34 -2.41 -5.82
C THR A 92 5.02 -1.05 -5.86
N ALA A 93 4.85 -0.32 -6.95
CA ALA A 93 5.38 1.03 -7.08
C ALA A 93 4.50 2.04 -6.32
N VAL A 94 5.13 2.88 -5.51
CA VAL A 94 4.48 4.04 -4.88
C VAL A 94 5.21 5.29 -5.39
N THR A 95 4.59 5.99 -6.33
CA THR A 95 5.15 7.20 -6.95
C THR A 95 4.17 8.36 -6.82
N GLU A 96 4.66 9.58 -7.01
CA GLU A 96 3.80 10.77 -7.06
C GLU A 96 2.64 10.57 -8.05
N GLY A 97 1.44 11.00 -7.65
CA GLY A 97 0.23 10.84 -8.45
C GLY A 97 -0.33 9.41 -8.49
N ARG A 98 0.29 8.43 -7.81
CA ARG A 98 -0.29 7.10 -7.59
C ARG A 98 -0.82 6.96 -6.17
N ILE A 99 -1.93 6.23 -6.03
CA ILE A 99 -2.45 5.80 -4.74
C ILE A 99 -2.60 4.28 -4.70
N LEU A 100 -2.44 3.73 -3.50
CA LEU A 100 -2.84 2.38 -3.17
C LEU A 100 -4.09 2.47 -2.31
N GLN A 101 -5.20 1.97 -2.82
CA GLN A 101 -6.44 1.81 -2.07
C GLN A 101 -6.51 0.36 -1.61
N ILE A 102 -6.46 0.15 -0.30
CA ILE A 102 -6.58 -1.14 0.36
C ILE A 102 -8.02 -1.26 0.84
N VAL A 103 -8.75 -2.24 0.35
CA VAL A 103 -10.13 -2.51 0.72
C VAL A 103 -10.17 -3.84 1.45
N LEU A 104 -10.74 -3.87 2.64
CA LEU A 104 -11.00 -5.10 3.36
C LEU A 104 -12.39 -5.62 2.98
N MET A 105 -12.43 -6.84 2.48
CA MET A 105 -13.62 -7.46 1.90
C MET A 105 -14.09 -8.63 2.79
N HIS A 106 -15.41 -8.79 2.90
CA HIS A 106 -16.04 -9.99 3.43
C HIS A 106 -17.05 -10.50 2.40
N ASN A 107 -16.90 -11.75 1.93
CA ASN A 107 -17.79 -12.34 0.90
C ASN A 107 -18.04 -11.41 -0.30
N GLN A 108 -16.98 -10.88 -0.91
CA GLN A 108 -17.03 -9.93 -2.05
C GLN A 108 -17.70 -8.58 -1.75
N THR A 109 -18.04 -8.30 -0.49
CA THR A 109 -18.59 -7.01 -0.06
C THR A 109 -17.50 -6.19 0.62
N PRO A 110 -17.28 -4.92 0.21
CA PRO A 110 -16.33 -4.05 0.88
C PRO A 110 -16.84 -3.68 2.28
N VAL A 111 -15.98 -3.79 3.28
CA VAL A 111 -16.30 -3.50 4.69
C VAL A 111 -15.70 -2.15 5.09
N VAL A 112 -14.39 -2.01 4.89
CA VAL A 112 -13.65 -0.77 5.15
C VAL A 112 -12.56 -0.57 4.11
N GLU A 113 -12.09 0.66 3.96
CA GLU A 113 -10.98 0.98 3.08
C GLU A 113 -9.98 1.95 3.70
N ALA A 114 -8.74 1.87 3.24
CA ALA A 114 -7.67 2.80 3.56
C ALA A 114 -6.97 3.22 2.26
N THR A 115 -6.49 4.46 2.20
CA THR A 115 -5.72 4.97 1.06
C THR A 115 -4.32 5.37 1.51
N MET A 116 -3.32 4.85 0.81
CA MET A 116 -1.93 5.23 0.95
C MET A 116 -1.46 5.98 -0.30
N ARG A 117 -0.68 7.04 -0.11
CA ARG A 117 -0.06 7.83 -1.18
C ARG A 117 1.33 8.26 -0.74
N LEU A 118 2.21 8.52 -1.70
CA LEU A 118 3.49 9.17 -1.40
C LEU A 118 3.22 10.60 -0.92
N GLU A 119 3.70 10.92 0.27
CA GLU A 119 3.78 12.30 0.74
C GLU A 119 5.21 12.80 0.50
N VAL A 120 5.32 13.93 -0.20
CA VAL A 120 6.60 14.61 -0.42
C VAL A 120 6.65 15.78 0.55
N SER A 121 7.35 15.63 1.66
CA SER A 121 7.66 16.75 2.53
C SER A 121 8.89 17.47 1.97
N TRP A 122 8.70 18.71 1.53
CA TRP A 122 9.81 19.60 1.26
C TRP A 122 10.37 20.05 2.61
N GLY A 123 11.58 19.58 2.97
CA GLY A 123 12.28 20.11 4.13
C GLY A 123 12.52 21.61 3.94
N GLY A 124 12.08 22.41 4.91
CA GLY A 124 12.43 23.83 5.01
C GLY A 124 13.86 24.04 5.51
#